data_AF-A0A7X7J3H4-F1
#
_entry.id   AF-A0A7X7J3H4-F1
#
_cell.length_a   1.000
_cell.length_b   1.000
_cell.length_c   1.000
_cell.angle_alpha   90.00
_cell.angle_beta   90.00
_cell.angle_gamma   90.00
#
_symmetry.space_group_name_H-M   'P 1'
#
loop_
_entity.id
_entity.type
_entity.pdbx_description
1 polymer ?
#
loop_
_entity_poly.entity_id
_entity_poly.type
_entity_poly.pdbx_seq_one_letter_code
_entity_poly.pdbx_strand_id
1 'polypeptide(L)'
;MRYSAALARVALIGLAVLATPGPGRADQAVNILPNSGAELPVGDRSTGWYAASQPASGLRMWQDAEHARAGKACLAISNQQAYARPTSNNWAQRLRYIPAGKTISLAGHIRTQDAEAVNICVQCWGPGEERLVGFASTPVFRGTRDWTFTEAQDIVVPQGTAGLVVRAALTGKGQAFFDDLSLRVIGEPAPSEPEVEEHVEGRVLRVLPIVKDCMILSYLADWDHGDVDNLAVGNYDGGIRMLMAWPQPAAQDVSQPTGKDLSQPGLRFLLALYCRRPQVSAAPQPFHLQMHEILENWKETTSWEKQPRFAAEPVASLEIPPGGGWKMLEVTKLVQAQAEAQRPSFGIVLRFAEENRRHDRDDRLDYGFVSREGIGEWENRRPVLLVVDPTKPPGTRPVATRPTEKAPATPSLALIEYVEYLASIPGIRIETAAHSEAVFAETCEQANNASSEAIHRAMTATDRRQQRLAQESEQSAPIPHYERFLHRYPLTPEGLQMMGMLSSQYARAKYYAEARRLAAAAVRIARDTTMECMLEDYLAHVEEAAGDLDAAEARVRAMMAKPLPADPEDRRANDILFSAPN
;
A
#
# COMPACT_ATOMS: atom_id res chain seq x y z
N MET A 1 22.09 21.96 -76.54
CA MET A 1 22.55 20.57 -76.37
C MET A 1 21.59 19.91 -75.38
N ARG A 2 20.45 19.33 -75.81
CA ARG A 2 20.23 17.98 -76.40
C ARG A 2 20.89 16.85 -75.61
N TYR A 3 20.09 16.13 -74.82
CA TYR A 3 19.77 14.69 -74.80
C TYR A 3 19.12 14.37 -73.43
N SER A 4 18.27 13.38 -73.20
CA SER A 4 17.17 12.73 -73.93
C SER A 4 16.43 11.91 -72.85
N ALA A 5 15.11 11.79 -72.94
CA ALA A 5 14.33 10.84 -72.18
C ALA A 5 14.59 9.40 -72.67
N ALA A 6 14.53 8.41 -71.76
CA ALA A 6 14.20 7.03 -72.09
C ALA A 6 13.58 6.30 -70.89
N LEU A 7 12.31 5.92 -71.10
CA LEU A 7 11.55 4.94 -70.34
C LEU A 7 12.18 3.54 -70.37
N ALA A 8 12.06 2.79 -69.28
CA ALA A 8 11.95 1.34 -69.31
C ALA A 8 10.92 0.86 -68.27
N ARG A 9 9.95 0.07 -68.74
CA ARG A 9 8.82 -0.52 -68.03
C ARG A 9 9.18 -1.92 -67.46
N VAL A 10 8.31 -2.40 -66.55
CA VAL A 10 8.07 -3.81 -66.12
C VAL A 10 9.05 -4.31 -65.05
N ALA A 11 8.68 -4.88 -63.88
CA ALA A 11 7.58 -5.80 -63.58
C ALA A 11 6.98 -5.60 -62.18
N LEU A 12 5.64 -5.74 -62.09
CA LEU A 12 4.91 -6.07 -60.88
C LEU A 12 5.23 -7.52 -60.48
N ILE A 13 5.77 -7.73 -59.28
CA ILE A 13 5.61 -8.99 -58.55
C ILE A 13 5.14 -8.61 -57.15
N GLY A 14 3.88 -8.94 -56.87
CA GLY A 14 3.30 -8.81 -55.55
C GLY A 14 3.90 -9.84 -54.61
N LEU A 15 4.43 -9.36 -53.48
CA LEU A 15 4.52 -10.14 -52.26
C LEU A 15 3.43 -9.60 -51.32
N ALA A 16 2.30 -10.29 -51.31
CA ALA A 16 1.33 -10.16 -50.24
C ALA A 16 1.96 -10.79 -48.99
N VAL A 17 2.58 -9.97 -48.14
CA VAL A 17 2.85 -10.37 -46.76
C VAL A 17 1.50 -10.37 -46.06
N LEU A 18 0.96 -11.57 -45.84
CA LEU A 18 -0.13 -11.80 -44.91
C LEU A 18 0.36 -11.41 -43.51
N ALA A 19 0.18 -10.13 -43.16
CA ALA A 19 0.29 -9.68 -41.78
C ALA A 19 -0.85 -10.35 -41.01
N THR A 20 -0.50 -11.37 -40.24
CA THR A 20 -1.37 -11.88 -39.19
C THR A 20 -1.60 -10.75 -38.19
N PRO A 21 -2.85 -10.40 -37.84
CA PRO A 21 -3.08 -9.44 -36.76
C PRO A 21 -2.70 -10.12 -35.45
N GLY A 22 -1.51 -9.80 -34.95
CA GLY A 22 -1.14 -10.15 -33.58
C GLY A 22 -2.08 -9.46 -32.59
N PRO A 23 -2.28 -10.03 -31.39
CA PRO A 23 -3.03 -9.37 -30.32
C PRO A 23 -2.15 -8.25 -29.73
N GLY A 24 -2.12 -7.10 -30.40
CA GLY A 24 -1.29 -5.97 -30.03
C GLY A 24 -2.08 -4.68 -30.11
N ARG A 25 -2.98 -4.44 -29.14
CA ARG A 25 -3.67 -3.15 -29.00
C ARG A 25 -4.11 -2.83 -27.57
N ALA A 26 -3.22 -3.05 -26.61
CA ALA A 26 -3.34 -2.53 -25.25
C ALA A 26 -2.10 -1.70 -24.80
N ASP A 27 -1.03 -1.64 -25.61
CA ASP A 27 0.32 -1.43 -25.05
C ASP A 27 0.99 -0.07 -25.36
N GLN A 28 0.23 0.96 -25.75
CA GLN A 28 0.77 2.33 -25.79
C GLN A 28 -0.25 3.34 -25.26
N ALA A 29 -0.52 3.27 -23.96
CA ALA A 29 -1.07 4.44 -23.28
C ALA A 29 -0.05 5.59 -23.43
N VAL A 30 -0.43 6.63 -24.17
CA VAL A 30 0.43 7.79 -24.49
C VAL A 30 0.79 8.51 -23.20
N ASN A 31 2.07 8.81 -23.01
CA ASN A 31 2.53 9.65 -21.91
C ASN A 31 2.01 11.08 -22.08
N ILE A 32 1.24 11.56 -21.12
CA ILE A 32 0.63 12.90 -21.15
C ILE A 32 1.50 13.98 -20.50
N LEU A 33 2.68 13.62 -19.98
CA LEU A 33 3.69 14.60 -19.53
C LEU A 33 4.49 15.13 -20.72
N PRO A 34 4.38 16.42 -21.08
CA PRO A 34 5.29 17.02 -22.05
C PRO A 34 6.73 17.06 -21.52
N ASN A 35 7.69 16.77 -22.41
CA ASN A 35 9.12 16.89 -22.11
C ASN A 35 9.52 16.13 -20.82
N SER A 36 9.06 14.88 -20.72
CA SER A 36 9.11 14.12 -19.48
C SER A 36 10.48 13.51 -19.15
N GLY A 37 11.35 13.33 -20.17
CA GLY A 37 12.79 13.08 -20.03
C GLY A 37 13.62 14.37 -20.00
N ALA A 38 12.98 15.54 -19.80
CA ALA A 38 13.66 16.81 -19.64
C ALA A 38 14.63 17.21 -20.78
N GLU A 39 14.38 16.83 -22.02
CA GLU A 39 15.26 17.03 -23.19
C GLU A 39 15.31 18.46 -23.75
N LEU A 40 14.33 19.31 -23.42
CA LEU A 40 14.17 20.65 -24.01
C LEU A 40 14.64 21.77 -23.06
N PRO A 41 15.89 22.27 -23.15
CA PRO A 41 16.44 23.31 -22.27
C PRO A 41 15.73 24.67 -22.39
N VAL A 42 15.65 25.41 -21.27
CA VAL A 42 15.34 26.85 -21.19
C VAL A 42 16.23 27.47 -20.11
N GLY A 43 17.43 27.93 -20.51
CA GLY A 43 18.48 28.29 -19.55
C GLY A 43 18.87 27.08 -18.71
N ASP A 44 18.97 27.25 -17.39
CA ASP A 44 19.23 26.15 -16.45
C ASP A 44 17.99 25.28 -16.16
N ARG A 45 16.84 25.57 -16.78
CA ARG A 45 15.57 24.84 -16.54
C ARG A 45 15.23 23.94 -17.72
N SER A 46 14.26 23.05 -17.51
CA SER A 46 13.67 22.25 -18.58
C SER A 46 12.28 22.78 -18.97
N THR A 47 11.98 22.84 -20.26
CA THR A 47 10.70 23.33 -20.79
C THR A 47 9.53 22.58 -20.16
N GLY A 48 8.53 23.31 -19.67
CA GLY A 48 7.34 22.72 -19.05
C GLY A 48 7.51 22.32 -17.59
N TRP A 49 8.73 22.37 -17.05
CA TRP A 49 9.02 22.14 -15.63
C TRP A 49 9.34 23.47 -14.94
N TYR A 50 8.75 23.70 -13.78
CA TYR A 50 9.06 24.85 -12.93
C TYR A 50 9.58 24.39 -11.57
N ALA A 51 10.46 25.19 -10.98
CA ALA A 51 10.97 24.94 -9.64
C ALA A 51 9.96 25.44 -8.59
N ALA A 52 9.44 24.52 -7.79
CA ALA A 52 8.65 24.81 -6.59
C ALA A 52 9.55 24.53 -5.38
N SER A 53 10.10 25.59 -4.80
CA SER A 53 11.16 25.48 -3.79
C SER A 53 11.09 26.57 -2.74
N GLN A 54 11.73 26.31 -1.60
CA GLN A 54 12.04 27.33 -0.60
C GLN A 54 13.48 27.79 -0.81
N PRO A 55 13.71 29.07 -1.20
CA PRO A 55 15.05 29.58 -1.44
C PRO A 55 15.99 29.36 -0.27
N ALA A 56 17.18 28.82 -0.55
CA ALA A 56 18.24 28.58 0.44
C ALA A 56 19.62 28.66 -0.22
N SER A 57 20.65 29.06 0.53
CA SER A 57 22.01 29.29 0.03
C SER A 57 22.73 28.03 -0.46
N GLY A 58 22.18 26.84 -0.20
CA GLY A 58 22.70 25.55 -0.66
C GLY A 58 21.74 24.80 -1.59
N LEU A 59 20.67 25.44 -2.06
CA LEU A 59 19.71 24.84 -2.99
C LEU A 59 20.09 25.20 -4.43
N ARG A 60 20.27 24.19 -5.28
CA ARG A 60 20.40 24.33 -6.73
C ARG A 60 19.41 23.39 -7.41
N MET A 61 18.72 23.89 -8.42
CA MET A 61 17.83 23.10 -9.27
C MET A 61 18.18 23.41 -10.72
N TRP A 62 18.56 22.40 -11.49
CA TRP A 62 18.96 22.57 -12.89
C TRP A 62 18.55 21.39 -13.77
N GLN A 63 18.63 21.56 -15.08
CA GLN A 63 18.63 20.47 -16.05
C GLN A 63 20.06 19.96 -16.23
N ASP A 64 20.28 18.68 -16.00
CA ASP A 64 21.61 18.10 -15.94
C ASP A 64 21.91 17.18 -17.12
N ALA A 65 22.97 17.49 -17.88
CA ALA A 65 23.38 16.72 -19.06
C ALA A 65 24.42 15.63 -18.76
N GLU A 66 25.08 15.70 -17.60
CA GLU A 66 26.16 14.77 -17.25
C GLU A 66 25.62 13.44 -16.69
N HIS A 67 24.51 13.50 -15.96
CA HIS A 67 23.95 12.32 -15.28
C HIS A 67 22.70 11.77 -15.94
N ALA A 68 22.33 12.24 -17.15
CA ALA A 68 21.14 11.76 -17.87
C ALA A 68 21.09 10.23 -17.93
N ARG A 69 19.92 9.63 -17.64
CA ARG A 69 19.72 8.19 -17.75
C ARG A 69 19.61 7.80 -19.22
N ALA A 70 18.74 8.52 -19.93
CA ALA A 70 18.52 8.37 -21.36
C ALA A 70 18.49 9.75 -22.01
N GLY A 71 18.65 9.81 -23.33
CA GLY A 71 18.65 11.09 -24.03
C GLY A 71 19.86 11.96 -23.69
N LYS A 72 19.64 13.25 -23.49
CA LYS A 72 20.68 14.27 -23.34
C LYS A 72 20.65 14.96 -21.98
N ALA A 73 19.57 14.85 -21.23
CA ALA A 73 19.41 15.58 -19.98
C ALA A 73 18.47 14.89 -18.99
N CYS A 74 18.57 15.27 -17.71
CA CYS A 74 17.60 14.90 -16.68
C CYS A 74 17.27 16.12 -15.79
N LEU A 75 16.29 16.00 -14.90
CA LEU A 75 15.99 17.02 -13.88
C LEU A 75 16.85 16.77 -12.65
N ALA A 76 17.55 17.79 -12.15
CA ALA A 76 18.41 17.67 -10.98
C ALA A 76 18.03 18.66 -9.87
N ILE A 77 18.18 18.23 -8.62
CA ILE A 77 18.05 19.02 -7.41
C ILE A 77 19.24 18.68 -6.50
N SER A 78 19.93 19.69 -5.99
CA SER A 78 20.93 19.57 -4.93
C SER A 78 20.55 20.50 -3.80
N ASN A 79 20.48 20.00 -2.57
CA ASN A 79 20.19 20.80 -1.40
C ASN A 79 21.13 20.46 -0.24
N GLN A 80 21.82 21.46 0.30
CA GLN A 80 22.63 21.33 1.51
C GLN A 80 21.95 21.92 2.75
N GLN A 81 20.81 22.59 2.59
CA GLN A 81 20.10 23.25 3.68
C GLN A 81 19.33 22.23 4.54
N ALA A 82 19.61 22.23 5.85
CA ALA A 82 18.68 21.72 6.85
C ALA A 82 17.61 22.78 7.12
N TYR A 83 16.36 22.49 6.78
CA TYR A 83 15.25 23.37 7.12
C TYR A 83 14.74 23.05 8.53
N ALA A 84 14.13 24.03 9.20
CA ALA A 84 13.54 23.84 10.53
C ALA A 84 12.32 22.88 10.53
N ARG A 85 11.70 22.68 9.36
CA ARG A 85 10.60 21.74 9.13
C ARG A 85 10.89 20.92 7.88
N PRO A 86 10.35 19.70 7.74
CA PRO A 86 10.43 18.93 6.51
C PRO A 86 9.99 19.79 5.32
N THR A 87 10.92 20.06 4.40
CA THR A 87 10.71 20.98 3.28
C THR A 87 11.10 20.25 2.01
N SER A 88 10.16 20.17 1.08
CA SER A 88 10.35 19.55 -0.23
C SER A 88 10.64 20.62 -1.27
N ASN A 89 11.80 20.53 -1.92
CA ASN A 89 12.11 21.25 -3.14
C ASN A 89 11.80 20.33 -4.32
N ASN A 90 11.04 20.81 -5.31
CA ASN A 90 10.54 19.95 -6.37
C ASN A 90 10.57 20.62 -7.74
N TRP A 91 10.93 19.84 -8.74
CA TRP A 91 10.50 20.12 -10.09
C TRP A 91 9.04 19.75 -10.22
N ALA A 92 8.23 20.69 -10.71
CA ALA A 92 6.81 20.50 -10.86
C ALA A 92 6.37 20.78 -12.30
N GLN A 93 5.42 19.99 -12.79
CA GLN A 93 4.78 20.20 -14.06
C GLN A 93 3.27 20.15 -13.86
N ARG A 94 2.60 21.25 -14.21
CA ARG A 94 1.14 21.33 -14.21
C ARG A 94 0.61 20.90 -15.56
N LEU A 95 -0.30 19.94 -15.57
CA LEU A 95 -0.94 19.50 -16.81
C LEU A 95 -2.09 20.43 -17.17
N ARG A 96 -2.20 20.74 -18.47
CA ARG A 96 -3.33 21.50 -19.03
C ARG A 96 -4.55 20.62 -19.25
N TYR A 97 -4.32 19.36 -19.59
CA TYR A 97 -5.37 18.35 -19.75
C TYR A 97 -5.51 17.57 -18.44
N ILE A 98 -6.71 17.57 -17.88
CA ILE A 98 -7.04 16.84 -16.67
C ILE A 98 -7.94 15.67 -17.07
N PRO A 99 -7.48 14.42 -16.97
CA PRO A 99 -8.28 13.26 -17.34
C PRO A 99 -9.23 12.87 -16.19
N ALA A 100 -10.12 13.81 -15.80
CA ALA A 100 -11.08 13.60 -14.71
C ALA A 100 -11.95 12.36 -14.95
N GLY A 101 -12.13 11.55 -13.90
CA GLY A 101 -12.82 10.27 -13.93
C GLY A 101 -12.05 9.13 -14.62
N LYS A 102 -10.82 9.35 -15.08
CA LYS A 102 -9.98 8.30 -15.66
C LYS A 102 -8.92 7.83 -14.68
N THR A 103 -8.45 6.60 -14.86
CA THR A 103 -7.28 6.11 -14.12
C THR A 103 -6.00 6.58 -14.79
N ILE A 104 -5.08 7.06 -13.97
CA ILE A 104 -3.74 7.44 -14.36
C ILE A 104 -2.69 6.59 -13.64
N SER A 105 -1.60 6.32 -14.34
CA SER A 105 -0.43 5.60 -13.87
C SER A 105 0.79 6.52 -13.92
N LEU A 106 1.49 6.69 -12.80
CA LEU A 106 2.66 7.55 -12.66
C LEU A 106 3.92 6.69 -12.46
N ALA A 107 4.94 6.92 -13.26
CA ALA A 107 6.23 6.23 -13.16
C ALA A 107 7.41 7.14 -13.55
N GLY A 108 8.62 6.69 -13.29
CA GLY A 108 9.84 7.38 -13.69
C GLY A 108 11.10 6.71 -13.18
N HIS A 109 12.25 7.30 -13.47
CA HIS A 109 13.53 6.87 -12.91
C HIS A 109 14.04 7.90 -11.91
N ILE A 110 14.61 7.40 -10.81
CA ILE A 110 15.20 8.22 -9.76
C ILE A 110 16.64 7.75 -9.54
N ARG A 111 17.57 8.70 -9.47
CA ARG A 111 18.93 8.52 -8.96
C ARG A 111 19.15 9.48 -7.80
N THR A 112 19.92 9.06 -6.80
CA THR A 112 20.13 9.82 -5.58
C THR A 112 21.59 9.82 -5.16
N GLN A 113 22.03 10.91 -4.53
CA GLN A 113 23.34 11.01 -3.89
C GLN A 113 23.18 11.67 -2.53
N ASP A 114 23.48 10.92 -1.47
CA ASP A 114 23.38 11.33 -0.06
C ASP A 114 22.03 12.00 0.27
N ALA A 115 20.95 11.50 -0.34
CA ALA A 115 19.64 12.12 -0.27
C ALA A 115 18.86 11.69 0.97
N GLU A 116 18.25 12.65 1.67
CA GLU A 116 17.44 12.35 2.84
C GLU A 116 16.11 11.68 2.44
N ALA A 117 15.35 12.23 1.49
CA ALA A 117 14.12 11.63 0.99
C ALA A 117 13.77 12.12 -0.43
N VAL A 118 13.56 11.20 -1.36
CA VAL A 118 13.28 11.50 -2.78
C VAL A 118 12.11 10.66 -3.29
N ASN A 119 11.16 11.28 -4.00
CA ASN A 119 10.01 10.59 -4.59
C ASN A 119 9.44 11.37 -5.78
N ILE A 120 8.60 10.71 -6.57
CA ILE A 120 7.75 11.33 -7.59
C ILE A 120 6.30 11.20 -7.12
N CYS A 121 5.50 12.25 -7.27
CA CYS A 121 4.08 12.20 -6.92
C CYS A 121 3.20 12.94 -7.92
N VAL A 122 1.93 12.58 -7.96
CA VAL A 122 0.87 13.31 -8.64
C VAL A 122 -0.13 13.85 -7.62
N GLN A 123 -0.54 15.09 -7.81
CA GLN A 123 -1.48 15.81 -6.97
C GLN A 123 -2.68 16.25 -7.80
N CYS A 124 -3.88 15.86 -7.38
CA CYS A 124 -5.15 16.33 -7.91
C CYS A 124 -5.70 17.40 -6.97
N TRP A 125 -5.89 18.62 -7.48
CA TRP A 125 -6.37 19.79 -6.76
C TRP A 125 -7.81 20.08 -7.13
N GLY A 126 -8.66 20.35 -6.13
CA GLY A 126 -10.05 20.74 -6.32
C GLY A 126 -10.19 22.18 -6.87
N PRO A 127 -11.43 22.68 -7.04
CA PRO A 127 -11.69 24.05 -7.49
C PRO A 127 -10.98 25.09 -6.62
N GLY A 128 -10.45 26.13 -7.24
CA GLY A 128 -9.64 27.16 -6.55
C GLY A 128 -8.26 26.70 -6.10
N GLU A 129 -7.92 25.41 -6.29
CA GLU A 129 -6.65 24.80 -5.91
C GLU A 129 -6.33 24.88 -4.41
N GLU A 130 -7.35 25.04 -3.59
CA GLU A 130 -7.22 25.20 -2.14
C GLU A 130 -7.09 23.84 -1.42
N ARG A 131 -7.58 22.77 -2.05
CA ARG A 131 -7.65 21.43 -1.44
C ARG A 131 -7.11 20.35 -2.37
N LEU A 132 -6.27 19.49 -1.81
CA LEU A 132 -5.87 18.24 -2.45
C LEU A 132 -7.03 17.24 -2.37
N VAL A 133 -7.49 16.76 -3.52
CA VAL A 133 -8.63 15.83 -3.65
C VAL A 133 -8.22 14.44 -4.14
N GLY A 134 -6.97 14.28 -4.56
CA GLY A 134 -6.38 13.00 -4.92
C GLY A 134 -4.85 13.08 -4.92
N PHE A 135 -4.20 11.96 -4.62
CA PHE A 135 -2.76 11.88 -4.47
C PHE A 135 -2.25 10.46 -4.75
N ALA A 136 -1.11 10.36 -5.42
CA ALA A 136 -0.32 9.15 -5.50
C ALA A 136 1.17 9.49 -5.49
N SER A 137 1.98 8.63 -4.89
CA SER A 137 3.43 8.79 -4.80
C SER A 137 4.15 7.46 -5.00
N THR A 138 5.33 7.52 -5.60
CA THR A 138 6.29 6.41 -5.57
C THR A 138 6.78 6.18 -4.13
N PRO A 139 7.42 5.03 -3.84
CA PRO A 139 8.22 4.87 -2.63
C PRO A 139 9.25 5.99 -2.45
N VAL A 140 9.69 6.20 -1.20
CA VAL A 140 10.70 7.20 -0.85
C VAL A 140 12.10 6.57 -0.94
N PHE A 141 12.96 7.18 -1.75
CA PHE A 141 14.36 6.82 -1.93
C PHE A 141 15.24 7.65 -0.98
N ARG A 142 16.27 7.01 -0.41
CA ARG A 142 17.21 7.62 0.54
C ARG A 142 18.64 7.15 0.26
N GLY A 143 19.62 7.92 0.72
CA GLY A 143 21.03 7.66 0.58
C GLY A 143 21.53 7.90 -0.85
N THR A 144 22.52 7.11 -1.25
CA THR A 144 23.09 7.12 -2.59
C THR A 144 22.63 5.87 -3.34
N ARG A 145 22.00 6.06 -4.50
CA ARG A 145 21.47 4.98 -5.36
C ARG A 145 21.60 5.38 -6.81
N ASP A 146 21.96 4.41 -7.64
CA ASP A 146 21.94 4.59 -9.10
C ASP A 146 20.49 4.63 -9.64
N TRP A 147 20.36 4.91 -10.93
CA TRP A 147 19.09 4.99 -11.63
C TRP A 147 18.20 3.77 -11.38
N THR A 148 17.10 4.00 -10.68
CA THR A 148 16.11 2.98 -10.33
C THR A 148 14.76 3.35 -10.94
N PHE A 149 14.15 2.43 -11.66
CA PHE A 149 12.78 2.58 -12.13
C PHE A 149 11.80 2.47 -10.94
N THR A 150 10.77 3.31 -10.93
CA THR A 150 9.73 3.27 -9.91
C THR A 150 8.39 3.72 -10.46
N GLU A 151 7.32 3.23 -9.84
CA GLU A 151 5.94 3.57 -10.16
C GLU A 151 5.16 3.83 -8.86
N ALA A 152 4.17 4.72 -8.96
CA ALA A 152 3.18 4.93 -7.93
C ALA A 152 1.98 4.01 -8.20
N GLN A 153 1.15 3.81 -7.19
CA GLN A 153 -0.16 3.18 -7.39
C GLN A 153 -1.00 3.99 -8.37
N ASP A 154 -1.73 3.29 -9.23
CA ASP A 154 -2.68 3.89 -10.14
C ASP A 154 -3.82 4.56 -9.37
N ILE A 155 -4.23 5.76 -9.80
CA ILE A 155 -5.33 6.47 -9.16
C ILE A 155 -6.38 6.91 -10.18
N VAL A 156 -7.65 6.87 -9.75
CA VAL A 156 -8.72 7.54 -10.49
C VAL A 156 -8.62 9.04 -10.21
N VAL A 157 -8.48 9.85 -11.25
CA VAL A 157 -8.52 11.31 -11.11
C VAL A 157 -9.95 11.71 -10.68
N PRO A 158 -10.14 12.33 -9.50
CA PRO A 158 -11.48 12.71 -9.05
C PRO A 158 -12.19 13.64 -10.05
N GLN A 159 -13.50 13.49 -10.23
CA GLN A 159 -14.30 14.30 -11.17
C GLN A 159 -14.21 15.82 -10.89
N GLY A 160 -14.00 16.21 -9.62
CA GLY A 160 -13.84 17.61 -9.21
C GLY A 160 -12.41 18.16 -9.34
N THR A 161 -11.49 17.46 -9.99
CA THR A 161 -10.11 17.91 -10.15
C THR A 161 -10.04 19.11 -11.09
N ALA A 162 -9.70 20.28 -10.55
CA ALA A 162 -9.47 21.51 -11.30
C ALA A 162 -7.98 21.75 -11.63
N GLY A 163 -7.07 21.06 -10.94
CA GLY A 163 -5.63 21.12 -11.23
C GLY A 163 -4.97 19.75 -11.08
N LEU A 164 -4.07 19.39 -11.98
CA LEU A 164 -3.26 18.17 -11.87
C LEU A 164 -1.78 18.51 -11.99
N VAL A 165 -1.00 18.14 -10.98
CA VAL A 165 0.42 18.51 -10.87
C VAL A 165 1.25 17.27 -10.58
N VAL A 166 2.23 16.99 -11.44
CA VAL A 166 3.28 16.01 -11.16
C VAL A 166 4.47 16.71 -10.54
N ARG A 167 5.06 16.11 -9.51
CA ARG A 167 6.23 16.63 -8.81
C ARG A 167 7.30 15.55 -8.70
N ALA A 168 8.53 15.96 -8.93
CA ALA A 168 9.75 15.21 -8.64
C ALA A 168 10.47 15.92 -7.49
N ALA A 169 10.47 15.31 -6.30
CA ALA A 169 10.76 16.00 -5.05
C ALA A 169 12.00 15.46 -4.34
N LEU A 170 12.80 16.39 -3.80
CA LEU A 170 13.81 16.15 -2.78
C LEU A 170 13.34 16.84 -1.48
N THR A 171 13.15 16.05 -0.43
CA THR A 171 12.83 16.54 0.92
C THR A 171 14.06 16.43 1.81
N GLY A 172 14.52 17.56 2.33
CA GLY A 172 15.75 17.60 3.12
C GLY A 172 17.02 17.72 2.26
N LYS A 173 18.15 17.20 2.75
CA LYS A 173 19.48 17.33 2.13
C LYS A 173 19.77 16.28 1.04
N GLY A 174 20.83 16.54 0.27
CA GLY A 174 21.44 15.64 -0.70
C GLY A 174 21.19 16.05 -2.15
N GLN A 175 21.27 15.10 -3.06
CA GLN A 175 20.99 15.31 -4.49
C GLN A 175 20.02 14.27 -5.02
N ALA A 176 19.16 14.71 -5.93
CA ALA A 176 18.18 13.89 -6.62
C ALA A 176 18.18 14.20 -8.11
N PHE A 177 18.13 13.15 -8.92
CA PHE A 177 18.04 13.21 -10.36
C PHE A 177 16.81 12.43 -10.80
N PHE A 178 16.07 12.96 -11.77
CA PHE A 178 14.83 12.38 -12.26
C PHE A 178 14.83 12.38 -13.78
N ASP A 179 14.49 11.24 -14.36
CA ASP A 179 14.49 11.06 -15.81
C ASP A 179 13.36 10.13 -16.25
N ASP A 180 13.01 10.21 -17.53
CA ASP A 180 11.98 9.41 -18.20
C ASP A 180 10.67 9.32 -17.41
N LEU A 181 10.22 10.47 -16.90
CA LEU A 181 8.96 10.53 -16.15
C LEU A 181 7.79 10.16 -17.07
N SER A 182 6.77 9.53 -16.51
CA SER A 182 5.62 9.06 -17.27
C SER A 182 4.36 9.24 -16.47
N LEU A 183 3.36 9.88 -17.08
CA LEU A 183 1.99 9.85 -16.62
C LEU A 183 1.14 9.34 -17.76
N ARG A 184 0.46 8.22 -17.58
CA ARG A 184 -0.34 7.58 -18.64
C ARG A 184 -1.78 7.48 -18.22
N VAL A 185 -2.71 7.75 -19.13
CA VAL A 185 -4.12 7.43 -18.94
C VAL A 185 -4.31 5.97 -19.38
N ILE A 186 -4.59 5.07 -18.43
CA ILE A 186 -4.60 3.63 -18.69
C ILE A 186 -5.99 3.05 -18.99
N GLY A 187 -7.04 3.88 -19.00
CA GLY A 187 -8.40 3.47 -19.40
C GLY A 187 -9.45 3.70 -18.32
N GLU A 188 -10.66 3.16 -18.53
CA GLU A 188 -11.73 3.17 -17.52
C GLU A 188 -11.19 2.67 -16.18
N PRO A 189 -11.73 3.17 -15.05
CA PRO A 189 -11.35 2.68 -13.73
C PRO A 189 -11.22 1.17 -13.77
N ALA A 190 -10.09 0.64 -13.31
CA ALA A 190 -10.05 -0.74 -12.91
C ALA A 190 -11.33 -0.95 -12.08
N PRO A 191 -12.20 -1.91 -12.45
CA PRO A 191 -13.46 -2.11 -11.76
C PRO A 191 -13.18 -2.11 -10.27
N SER A 192 -14.00 -1.38 -9.52
CA SER A 192 -13.94 -1.34 -8.07
C SER A 192 -13.63 -2.74 -7.54
N GLU A 193 -12.59 -2.80 -6.72
CA GLU A 193 -12.23 -3.87 -5.79
C GLU A 193 -13.37 -4.91 -5.60
N PRO A 194 -13.22 -6.15 -6.09
CA PRO A 194 -14.34 -7.08 -6.29
C PRO A 194 -15.05 -7.54 -5.01
N GLU A 195 -14.53 -7.26 -3.81
CA GLU A 195 -15.11 -7.77 -2.55
C GLU A 195 -16.39 -7.00 -2.17
N VAL A 196 -16.44 -5.67 -2.32
CA VAL A 196 -17.57 -4.88 -1.81
C VAL A 196 -18.86 -5.09 -2.61
N GLU A 197 -18.74 -5.29 -3.93
CA GLU A 197 -19.89 -5.49 -4.82
C GLU A 197 -20.59 -6.83 -4.58
N GLU A 198 -19.87 -7.85 -4.11
CA GLU A 198 -20.41 -9.17 -3.76
C GLU A 198 -21.39 -9.11 -2.57
N HIS A 199 -21.35 -8.02 -1.78
CA HIS A 199 -22.22 -7.79 -0.64
C HIS A 199 -23.45 -6.92 -0.93
N VAL A 200 -23.69 -6.57 -2.20
CA VAL A 200 -24.74 -5.62 -2.59
C VAL A 200 -25.80 -6.28 -3.45
N GLU A 201 -27.05 -6.19 -3.01
CA GLU A 201 -28.20 -6.56 -3.84
C GLU A 201 -28.52 -5.47 -4.85
N GLY A 202 -28.13 -5.72 -6.11
CA GLY A 202 -28.39 -4.84 -7.25
C GLY A 202 -27.12 -4.55 -8.04
N ARG A 203 -27.23 -3.71 -9.06
CA ARG A 203 -26.07 -3.26 -9.82
C ARG A 203 -25.47 -2.02 -9.18
N VAL A 204 -24.22 -2.12 -8.73
CA VAL A 204 -23.43 -0.92 -8.39
C VAL A 204 -23.23 -0.10 -9.67
N LEU A 205 -23.77 1.11 -9.66
CA LEU A 205 -23.64 2.07 -10.76
C LEU A 205 -22.42 2.97 -10.56
N ARG A 206 -22.13 3.33 -9.30
CA ARG A 206 -21.01 4.21 -8.93
C ARG A 206 -20.50 3.86 -7.55
N VAL A 207 -19.20 4.11 -7.35
CA VAL A 207 -18.53 4.10 -6.06
C VAL A 207 -17.99 5.51 -5.82
N LEU A 208 -18.42 6.14 -4.74
CA LEU A 208 -18.03 7.48 -4.36
C LEU A 208 -17.09 7.40 -3.13
N PRO A 209 -15.95 8.11 -3.14
CA PRO A 209 -15.02 8.07 -2.02
C PRO A 209 -15.59 8.79 -0.80
N ILE A 210 -15.17 8.36 0.39
CA ILE A 210 -15.33 9.16 1.61
C ILE A 210 -14.30 10.30 1.58
N VAL A 211 -14.77 11.53 1.79
CA VAL A 211 -13.95 12.76 1.70
C VAL A 211 -13.50 13.28 3.05
N LYS A 212 -14.12 12.81 4.14
CA LYS A 212 -13.69 13.05 5.52
C LYS A 212 -14.11 11.87 6.36
N ASP A 213 -13.24 11.41 7.24
CA ASP A 213 -13.63 10.58 8.37
C ASP A 213 -12.87 10.92 9.64
N CYS A 214 -13.48 10.66 10.78
CA CYS A 214 -12.90 10.95 12.08
C CYS A 214 -13.52 10.06 13.14
N MET A 215 -12.75 9.77 14.18
CA MET A 215 -13.24 9.18 15.41
C MET A 215 -13.03 10.18 16.55
N ILE A 216 -14.07 10.40 17.36
CA ILE A 216 -14.01 11.25 18.55
C ILE A 216 -14.32 10.44 19.80
N LEU A 217 -13.61 10.77 20.88
CA LEU A 217 -13.60 10.01 22.12
C LEU A 217 -14.07 10.89 23.27
N SER A 218 -15.13 10.49 23.95
CA SER A 218 -15.67 11.23 25.11
C SER A 218 -14.68 11.34 26.27
N TYR A 219 -13.89 10.29 26.53
CA TYR A 219 -12.90 10.22 27.59
C TYR A 219 -11.57 10.94 27.25
N LEU A 220 -11.41 11.39 26.01
CA LEU A 220 -10.34 12.28 25.56
C LEU A 220 -10.96 13.48 24.85
N ALA A 221 -11.77 14.25 25.58
CA ALA A 221 -12.73 15.17 24.98
C ALA A 221 -12.10 16.27 24.10
N ASP A 222 -10.89 16.71 24.47
CA ASP A 222 -10.10 17.72 23.75
C ASP A 222 -9.28 17.16 22.58
N TRP A 223 -9.11 15.85 22.50
CA TRP A 223 -8.19 15.23 21.56
C TRP A 223 -8.75 15.25 20.14
N ASP A 224 -8.03 15.93 19.25
CA ASP A 224 -8.28 15.98 17.82
C ASP A 224 -7.39 14.96 17.10
N HIS A 225 -7.93 13.76 16.91
CA HIS A 225 -7.19 12.70 16.21
C HIS A 225 -6.86 13.15 14.78
N GLY A 226 -5.57 13.03 14.40
CA GLY A 226 -5.09 13.25 13.03
C GLY A 226 -5.48 12.11 12.10
N ASP A 227 -4.73 11.96 11.00
CA ASP A 227 -4.90 10.85 10.06
C ASP A 227 -4.66 9.50 10.76
N VAL A 228 -5.72 8.74 11.00
CA VAL A 228 -5.69 7.41 11.61
C VAL A 228 -6.00 6.35 10.57
N ASP A 229 -5.36 5.19 10.64
CA ASP A 229 -5.68 4.09 9.74
C ASP A 229 -6.96 3.34 10.18
N ASN A 230 -7.37 3.51 11.43
CA ASN A 230 -8.53 2.87 12.06
C ASN A 230 -9.52 3.89 12.65
N LEU A 231 -10.81 3.60 12.47
CA LEU A 231 -11.91 4.30 13.13
C LEU A 231 -12.58 3.35 14.11
N ALA A 232 -13.30 3.89 15.09
CA ALA A 232 -14.17 3.07 15.90
C ALA A 232 -15.49 3.73 16.27
N VAL A 233 -16.44 2.88 16.65
CA VAL A 233 -17.68 3.25 17.34
C VAL A 233 -17.79 2.35 18.56
N GLY A 234 -18.09 2.93 19.72
CA GLY A 234 -18.06 2.23 21.00
C GLY A 234 -18.99 2.86 22.03
N ASN A 235 -19.49 2.04 22.96
CA ASN A 235 -20.40 2.49 24.02
C ASN A 235 -19.69 2.88 25.32
N TYR A 236 -18.39 2.64 25.43
CA TYR A 236 -17.68 2.72 26.70
C TYR A 236 -17.20 4.14 27.04
N ASP A 237 -17.12 4.41 28.35
CA ASP A 237 -16.58 5.64 28.95
C ASP A 237 -17.22 6.95 28.45
N GLY A 238 -18.51 6.91 28.14
CA GLY A 238 -19.26 8.05 27.59
C GLY A 238 -19.33 8.09 26.07
N GLY A 239 -18.78 7.08 25.38
CA GLY A 239 -18.96 6.83 23.96
C GLY A 239 -17.76 7.15 23.08
N ILE A 240 -17.69 6.41 21.98
CA ILE A 240 -16.81 6.65 20.84
C ILE A 240 -17.73 6.82 19.63
N ARG A 241 -17.58 7.94 18.92
CA ARG A 241 -18.37 8.25 17.74
C ARG A 241 -17.50 8.30 16.51
N MET A 242 -18.06 7.87 15.39
CA MET A 242 -17.42 7.94 14.09
C MET A 242 -18.17 8.93 13.21
N LEU A 243 -17.43 9.84 12.60
CA LEU A 243 -17.94 10.86 11.68
C LEU A 243 -17.46 10.52 10.28
N MET A 244 -18.34 10.64 9.30
CA MET A 244 -18.01 10.38 7.90
C MET A 244 -18.74 11.35 7.00
N ALA A 245 -18.07 11.84 5.96
CA ALA A 245 -18.68 12.63 4.91
C ALA A 245 -18.29 12.13 3.52
N TRP A 246 -19.20 12.29 2.57
CA TRP A 246 -19.03 11.97 1.16
C TRP A 246 -19.38 13.18 0.29
N PRO A 247 -18.95 13.22 -0.98
CA PRO A 247 -19.40 14.23 -1.91
C PRO A 247 -20.91 14.14 -2.12
N GLN A 248 -21.60 15.28 -2.16
CA GLN A 248 -23.00 15.30 -2.62
C GLN A 248 -23.06 14.68 -4.02
N PRO A 249 -23.87 13.64 -4.24
CA PRO A 249 -24.07 13.10 -5.58
C PRO A 249 -24.65 14.21 -6.48
N ALA A 250 -23.89 14.69 -7.47
CA ALA A 250 -24.29 15.83 -8.29
C ALA A 250 -25.40 15.45 -9.29
N ALA A 251 -26.48 16.24 -9.35
CA ALA A 251 -27.60 16.02 -10.27
C ALA A 251 -27.21 16.08 -11.77
N GLN A 252 -26.10 16.75 -12.11
CA GLN A 252 -25.69 17.01 -13.51
C GLN A 252 -24.62 16.04 -14.04
N ASP A 253 -24.13 15.11 -13.23
CA ASP A 253 -23.09 14.13 -13.59
C ASP A 253 -23.62 12.96 -14.47
N VAL A 254 -24.82 13.14 -15.02
CA VAL A 254 -25.73 12.12 -15.60
C VAL A 254 -25.55 11.95 -17.11
N SER A 255 -24.60 12.67 -17.74
CA SER A 255 -24.35 12.59 -19.19
C SER A 255 -23.59 11.34 -19.66
N GLN A 256 -23.55 10.26 -18.87
CA GLN A 256 -23.13 8.92 -19.28
C GLN A 256 -24.35 7.98 -19.44
N PRO A 257 -24.26 6.90 -20.25
CA PRO A 257 -25.34 6.43 -21.13
C PRO A 257 -26.56 5.77 -20.45
N THR A 258 -26.67 5.82 -19.12
CA THR A 258 -27.85 5.34 -18.40
C THR A 258 -28.90 6.41 -18.15
N GLY A 259 -28.58 7.71 -18.28
CA GLY A 259 -29.54 8.83 -18.32
C GLY A 259 -30.42 9.00 -17.07
N LYS A 260 -30.08 8.37 -15.94
CA LYS A 260 -30.86 8.46 -14.70
C LYS A 260 -30.27 9.52 -13.76
N ASP A 261 -31.08 10.54 -13.48
CA ASP A 261 -30.81 11.54 -12.44
C ASP A 261 -30.77 10.86 -11.06
N LEU A 262 -29.83 11.26 -10.21
CA LEU A 262 -29.69 10.78 -8.83
C LEU A 262 -30.91 11.12 -7.96
N SER A 263 -31.71 12.10 -8.39
CA SER A 263 -33.03 12.41 -7.81
C SER A 263 -34.13 11.42 -8.22
N GLN A 264 -33.89 10.50 -9.16
CA GLN A 264 -34.93 9.58 -9.61
C GLN A 264 -35.30 8.58 -8.50
N PRO A 265 -36.61 8.39 -8.27
CA PRO A 265 -37.09 7.37 -7.35
C PRO A 265 -36.61 5.99 -7.82
N GLY A 266 -35.97 5.25 -6.92
CA GLY A 266 -35.57 3.85 -7.14
C GLY A 266 -34.08 3.54 -7.05
N LEU A 267 -33.19 4.54 -6.93
CA LEU A 267 -31.79 4.27 -6.58
C LEU A 267 -31.63 4.02 -5.07
N ARG A 268 -30.71 3.12 -4.70
CA ARG A 268 -30.28 2.88 -3.33
C ARG A 268 -28.89 3.46 -3.11
N PHE A 269 -28.69 4.03 -1.92
CA PHE A 269 -27.38 4.54 -1.49
C PHE A 269 -26.93 3.76 -0.26
N LEU A 270 -25.79 3.09 -0.37
CA LEU A 270 -25.24 2.24 0.69
C LEU A 270 -23.86 2.76 1.08
N LEU A 271 -23.68 3.10 2.36
CA LEU A 271 -22.38 3.35 2.93
C LEU A 271 -21.75 2.01 3.33
N ALA A 272 -20.71 1.61 2.60
CA ALA A 272 -19.99 0.36 2.80
C ALA A 272 -18.77 0.60 3.70
N LEU A 273 -18.73 -0.06 4.86
CA LEU A 273 -17.66 0.05 5.85
C LEU A 273 -17.04 -1.31 6.11
N TYR A 274 -15.71 -1.44 6.05
CA TYR A 274 -15.04 -2.69 6.41
C TYR A 274 -14.70 -2.72 7.90
N CYS A 275 -15.23 -3.71 8.62
CA CYS A 275 -14.87 -3.98 10.00
C CYS A 275 -13.67 -4.93 10.08
N ARG A 276 -12.58 -4.50 10.75
CA ARG A 276 -11.36 -5.30 10.90
C ARG A 276 -11.60 -6.52 11.80
N ARG A 277 -12.21 -6.29 12.98
CA ARG A 277 -12.75 -7.30 13.91
C ARG A 277 -13.39 -6.53 15.09
N PRO A 278 -14.62 -6.84 15.54
CA PRO A 278 -15.14 -6.23 16.76
C PRO A 278 -14.42 -6.82 17.98
N GLN A 279 -14.01 -5.99 18.95
CA GLN A 279 -13.64 -6.49 20.27
C GLN A 279 -14.93 -6.60 21.08
N VAL A 280 -15.38 -7.83 21.30
CA VAL A 280 -16.56 -8.10 22.12
C VAL A 280 -16.09 -8.92 23.32
N SER A 281 -16.28 -8.39 24.53
CA SER A 281 -15.88 -9.04 25.80
C SER A 281 -16.79 -10.23 26.17
N ALA A 282 -18.01 -10.30 25.64
CA ALA A 282 -18.97 -11.38 25.88
C ALA A 282 -19.75 -11.75 24.61
N ALA A 283 -20.57 -12.81 24.66
CA ALA A 283 -21.20 -13.48 23.52
C ALA A 283 -21.65 -12.56 22.35
N PRO A 284 -21.48 -13.00 21.08
CA PRO A 284 -21.71 -12.16 19.89
C PRO A 284 -23.20 -11.80 19.75
N GLN A 285 -23.61 -10.66 20.31
CA GLN A 285 -24.92 -10.07 20.07
C GLN A 285 -24.80 -8.98 18.99
N PRO A 286 -25.85 -8.76 18.18
CA PRO A 286 -25.93 -7.60 17.30
C PRO A 286 -25.92 -6.29 18.08
N PHE A 287 -25.38 -5.25 17.46
CA PHE A 287 -25.17 -3.96 18.11
C PHE A 287 -26.18 -2.96 17.59
N HIS A 288 -26.74 -2.16 18.49
CA HIS A 288 -27.70 -1.12 18.14
C HIS A 288 -27.00 0.23 18.03
N LEU A 289 -26.67 0.59 16.79
CA LEU A 289 -26.11 1.90 16.46
C LEU A 289 -27.22 2.85 15.99
N GLN A 290 -26.97 4.14 16.18
CA GLN A 290 -27.77 5.23 15.64
C GLN A 290 -26.93 6.03 14.67
N MET A 291 -27.53 6.34 13.53
CA MET A 291 -26.96 7.21 12.52
C MET A 291 -27.68 8.55 12.56
N HIS A 292 -26.94 9.63 12.72
CA HIS A 292 -27.46 11.00 12.76
C HIS A 292 -26.86 11.84 11.63
N GLU A 293 -27.65 12.74 11.04
CA GLU A 293 -27.15 13.67 10.02
C GLU A 293 -26.32 14.78 10.67
N ILE A 294 -25.14 15.08 10.11
CA ILE A 294 -24.36 16.27 10.47
C ILE A 294 -24.98 17.51 9.80
N LEU A 295 -25.21 18.57 10.57
CA LEU A 295 -25.97 19.76 10.14
C LEU A 295 -25.10 20.96 9.75
N GLU A 296 -23.78 20.85 9.91
CA GLU A 296 -22.85 21.92 9.59
C GLU A 296 -21.50 21.40 9.09
N ASN A 297 -20.75 22.26 8.39
CA ASN A 297 -19.42 21.90 7.94
C ASN A 297 -18.48 21.70 9.14
N TRP A 298 -17.55 20.76 9.01
CA TRP A 298 -16.66 20.34 10.09
C TRP A 298 -15.23 20.15 9.62
N LYS A 299 -14.27 20.37 10.52
CA LYS A 299 -12.87 20.03 10.29
C LYS A 299 -12.67 18.55 10.57
N GLU A 300 -11.95 17.87 9.69
CA GLU A 300 -11.74 16.43 9.82
C GLU A 300 -11.01 16.05 11.12
N THR A 301 -10.00 16.83 11.49
CA THR A 301 -9.36 16.76 12.81
C THR A 301 -10.22 17.50 13.85
N THR A 302 -11.28 16.84 14.32
CA THR A 302 -12.18 17.35 15.37
C THR A 302 -12.05 16.51 16.64
N SER A 303 -12.57 17.04 17.75
CA SER A 303 -12.62 16.37 19.05
C SER A 303 -14.06 16.22 19.54
N TRP A 304 -14.25 15.59 20.69
CA TRP A 304 -15.58 15.49 21.31
C TRP A 304 -16.16 16.88 21.66
N GLU A 305 -15.34 17.78 22.19
CA GLU A 305 -15.77 19.14 22.54
C GLU A 305 -16.08 19.99 21.30
N LYS A 306 -15.38 19.75 20.20
CA LYS A 306 -15.45 20.54 18.97
C LYS A 306 -16.29 19.89 17.87
N GLN A 307 -16.93 18.75 18.15
CA GLN A 307 -17.68 17.99 17.17
C GLN A 307 -18.81 18.86 16.56
N PRO A 308 -19.12 18.67 15.26
CA PRO A 308 -20.18 19.45 14.64
C PRO A 308 -21.54 19.14 15.24
N ARG A 309 -22.45 20.11 15.13
CA ARG A 309 -23.86 19.85 15.41
C ARG A 309 -24.42 18.81 14.46
N PHE A 310 -25.17 17.86 15.01
CA PHE A 310 -25.90 16.84 14.27
C PHE A 310 -27.37 16.78 14.71
N ALA A 311 -28.23 16.17 13.90
CA ALA A 311 -29.66 16.07 14.16
C ALA A 311 -29.94 15.25 15.43
N ALA A 312 -30.85 15.74 16.28
CA ALA A 312 -31.23 15.05 17.51
C ALA A 312 -31.87 13.68 17.23
N GLU A 313 -32.76 13.63 16.24
CA GLU A 313 -33.38 12.38 15.79
C GLU A 313 -32.45 11.61 14.85
N PRO A 314 -32.29 10.29 15.04
CA PRO A 314 -31.51 9.47 14.14
C PRO A 314 -32.21 9.34 12.78
N VAL A 315 -31.43 9.38 11.70
CA VAL A 315 -31.92 9.08 10.35
C VAL A 315 -32.15 7.58 10.15
N ALA A 316 -31.46 6.75 10.94
CA ALA A 316 -31.70 5.31 11.04
C ALA A 316 -31.18 4.75 12.36
N SER A 317 -31.86 3.71 12.85
CA SER A 317 -31.33 2.79 13.85
C SER A 317 -30.85 1.53 13.14
N LEU A 318 -29.62 1.13 13.42
CA LEU A 318 -28.90 0.11 12.67
C LEU A 318 -28.56 -1.04 13.61
N GLU A 319 -28.88 -2.26 13.19
CA GLU A 319 -28.45 -3.48 13.86
C GLU A 319 -27.25 -4.05 13.09
N ILE A 320 -26.07 -3.96 13.70
CA ILE A 320 -24.83 -4.42 13.05
C ILE A 320 -24.51 -5.83 13.54
N PRO A 321 -24.41 -6.82 12.63
CA PRO A 321 -24.08 -8.17 13.04
C PRO A 321 -22.64 -8.25 13.56
N PRO A 322 -22.39 -9.11 14.57
CA PRO A 322 -21.05 -9.38 15.07
C PRO A 322 -20.12 -9.94 13.98
N GLY A 323 -18.81 -9.82 14.19
CA GLY A 323 -17.76 -10.27 13.26
C GLY A 323 -17.24 -9.19 12.31
N GLY A 324 -16.09 -9.46 11.70
CA GLY A 324 -15.44 -8.58 10.72
C GLY A 324 -16.14 -8.59 9.35
N GLY A 325 -15.51 -7.92 8.38
CA GLY A 325 -15.99 -7.84 7.00
C GLY A 325 -16.82 -6.60 6.70
N TRP A 326 -17.36 -6.55 5.48
CA TRP A 326 -18.17 -5.43 5.00
C TRP A 326 -19.51 -5.30 5.74
N LYS A 327 -19.82 -4.08 6.17
CA LYS A 327 -21.10 -3.66 6.75
C LYS A 327 -21.73 -2.63 5.82
N MET A 328 -22.97 -2.90 5.41
CA MET A 328 -23.72 -2.05 4.49
C MET A 328 -24.75 -1.24 5.28
N LEU A 329 -24.55 0.08 5.34
CA LEU A 329 -25.46 0.99 6.02
C LEU A 329 -26.31 1.71 4.98
N GLU A 330 -27.62 1.55 5.03
CA GLU A 330 -28.51 2.19 4.06
C GLU A 330 -28.73 3.66 4.39
N VAL A 331 -28.26 4.53 3.49
CA VAL A 331 -28.34 6.00 3.61
C VAL A 331 -29.26 6.64 2.56
N THR A 332 -30.04 5.82 1.84
CA THR A 332 -30.91 6.23 0.73
C THR A 332 -31.78 7.44 1.08
N LYS A 333 -32.55 7.37 2.18
CA LYS A 333 -33.46 8.45 2.59
C LYS A 333 -32.73 9.75 2.93
N LEU A 334 -31.57 9.64 3.58
CA LEU A 334 -30.76 10.81 3.94
C LEU A 334 -30.25 11.52 2.68
N VAL A 335 -29.64 10.75 1.76
CA VAL A 335 -29.08 11.31 0.52
C VAL A 335 -30.16 11.93 -0.34
N GLN A 336 -31.32 11.27 -0.46
CA GLN A 336 -32.49 11.82 -1.18
C GLN A 336 -33.01 13.09 -0.53
N ALA A 337 -33.21 13.12 0.79
CA ALA A 337 -33.68 14.31 1.50
C ALA A 337 -32.69 15.49 1.38
N GLN A 338 -31.38 15.23 1.40
CA GLN A 338 -30.35 16.24 1.18
C GLN A 338 -30.41 16.80 -0.25
N ALA A 339 -30.59 15.93 -1.24
CA ALA A 339 -30.72 16.32 -2.65
C ALA A 339 -31.99 17.12 -2.92
N GLU A 340 -33.15 16.68 -2.40
CA GLU A 340 -34.43 17.38 -2.53
C GLU A 340 -34.40 18.78 -1.90
N ALA A 341 -33.78 18.90 -0.72
CA ALA A 341 -33.62 20.18 -0.03
C ALA A 341 -32.54 21.08 -0.67
N GLN A 342 -31.81 20.60 -1.69
CA GLN A 342 -30.70 21.30 -2.34
C GLN A 342 -29.66 21.86 -1.36
N ARG A 343 -29.47 21.17 -0.23
CA ARG A 343 -28.51 21.59 0.81
C ARG A 343 -27.25 20.74 0.75
N PRO A 344 -26.08 21.30 1.15
CA PRO A 344 -24.85 20.51 1.21
C PRO A 344 -25.01 19.32 2.17
N SER A 345 -24.52 18.14 1.77
CA SER A 345 -24.30 17.04 2.71
C SER A 345 -23.04 17.30 3.52
N PHE A 346 -23.17 17.23 4.84
CA PHE A 346 -22.03 17.25 5.75
C PHE A 346 -21.72 15.85 6.32
N GLY A 347 -22.45 14.82 5.87
CA GLY A 347 -22.24 13.45 6.28
C GLY A 347 -23.06 13.02 7.51
N ILE A 348 -22.53 12.04 8.25
CA ILE A 348 -23.19 11.41 9.39
C ILE A 348 -22.29 11.30 10.62
N VAL A 349 -22.94 11.19 11.77
CA VAL A 349 -22.37 10.66 13.01
C VAL A 349 -22.96 9.27 13.23
N LEU A 350 -22.10 8.27 13.40
CA LEU A 350 -22.46 6.93 13.86
C LEU A 350 -22.08 6.80 15.33
N ARG A 351 -23.05 6.39 16.17
CA ARG A 351 -22.89 6.26 17.61
C ARG A 351 -23.72 5.12 18.18
N PHE A 352 -23.50 4.74 19.42
CA PHE A 352 -24.43 3.87 20.14
C PHE A 352 -25.67 4.65 20.58
N ALA A 353 -26.82 3.97 20.62
CA ALA A 353 -28.05 4.55 21.18
C ALA A 353 -27.87 4.97 22.65
N GLU A 354 -27.11 4.18 23.40
CA GLU A 354 -26.71 4.46 24.77
C GLU A 354 -25.18 4.54 24.87
N GLU A 355 -24.68 5.70 25.33
CA GLU A 355 -23.26 5.93 25.57
C GLU A 355 -23.02 6.01 27.08
N ASN A 356 -23.10 4.85 27.73
CA ASN A 356 -23.04 4.74 29.17
C ASN A 356 -21.63 5.07 29.70
N ARG A 357 -21.53 5.88 30.77
CA ARG A 357 -20.25 6.17 31.46
C ARG A 357 -19.81 5.10 32.45
N ARG A 358 -20.48 3.94 32.52
CA ARG A 358 -20.17 2.91 33.53
C ARG A 358 -18.96 2.06 33.11
N HIS A 359 -18.10 1.78 34.10
CA HIS A 359 -16.75 1.21 33.93
C HIS A 359 -16.68 -0.33 33.98
N ASP A 360 -17.79 -1.07 33.92
CA ASP A 360 -17.67 -2.52 33.88
C ASP A 360 -17.05 -2.94 32.55
N ARG A 361 -15.79 -3.39 32.62
CA ARG A 361 -14.97 -3.80 31.47
C ARG A 361 -15.63 -4.91 30.65
N ASP A 362 -16.56 -5.63 31.27
CA ASP A 362 -17.24 -6.79 30.70
C ASP A 362 -18.36 -6.42 29.71
N ASP A 363 -18.82 -5.15 29.69
CA ASP A 363 -19.86 -4.65 28.78
C ASP A 363 -19.30 -3.75 27.64
N ARG A 364 -17.97 -3.74 27.46
CA ARG A 364 -17.31 -2.95 26.42
C ARG A 364 -17.64 -3.52 25.04
N LEU A 365 -18.29 -2.69 24.24
CA LEU A 365 -18.62 -2.97 22.85
C LEU A 365 -17.87 -1.96 21.97
N ASP A 366 -16.95 -2.44 21.13
CA ASP A 366 -16.33 -1.62 20.10
C ASP A 366 -16.22 -2.31 18.73
N TYR A 367 -16.33 -1.48 17.69
CA TYR A 367 -16.03 -1.88 16.32
C TYR A 367 -14.86 -1.09 15.80
N GLY A 368 -13.80 -1.77 15.41
CA GLY A 368 -12.76 -1.20 14.56
C GLY A 368 -13.17 -1.23 13.09
N PHE A 369 -13.37 -0.06 12.49
CA PHE A 369 -13.55 0.14 11.05
C PHE A 369 -12.25 0.62 10.40
N VAL A 370 -12.10 0.30 9.11
CA VAL A 370 -11.03 0.87 8.29
C VAL A 370 -11.32 2.35 8.02
N SER A 371 -10.34 3.23 8.21
CA SER A 371 -10.41 4.64 7.76
C SER A 371 -10.14 4.74 6.25
N ARG A 372 -10.54 5.84 5.63
CA ARG A 372 -10.11 6.25 4.29
C ARG A 372 -8.59 6.35 4.16
N GLU A 373 -7.87 6.58 5.26
CA GLU A 373 -6.40 6.58 5.31
C GLU A 373 -5.81 5.17 5.54
N GLY A 374 -6.63 4.12 5.48
CA GLY A 374 -6.19 2.74 5.59
C GLY A 374 -5.12 2.40 4.54
N ILE A 375 -3.96 1.93 5.01
CA ILE A 375 -2.81 1.53 4.18
C ILE A 375 -2.60 0.01 4.19
N GLY A 376 -1.77 -0.49 3.28
CA GLY A 376 -1.35 -1.88 3.25
C GLY A 376 -2.53 -2.82 2.93
N GLU A 377 -2.80 -3.79 3.79
CA GLU A 377 -3.88 -4.77 3.56
C GLU A 377 -5.30 -4.17 3.63
N TRP A 378 -5.43 -2.94 4.13
CA TRP A 378 -6.71 -2.24 4.29
C TRP A 378 -7.01 -1.27 3.15
N GLU A 379 -6.08 -1.06 2.24
CA GLU A 379 -6.22 -0.11 1.12
C GLU A 379 -7.48 -0.39 0.29
N ASN A 380 -7.75 -1.67 0.08
CA ASN A 380 -8.87 -2.19 -0.71
C ASN A 380 -10.18 -2.28 0.07
N ARG A 381 -10.15 -1.87 1.34
CA ARG A 381 -11.23 -1.99 2.33
C ARG A 381 -11.62 -0.64 2.90
N ARG A 382 -11.17 0.45 2.25
CA ARG A 382 -11.53 1.82 2.61
C ARG A 382 -13.05 2.01 2.50
N PRO A 383 -13.64 2.85 3.36
CA PRO A 383 -15.06 3.11 3.33
C PRO A 383 -15.44 3.82 2.03
N VAL A 384 -16.60 3.48 1.48
CA VAL A 384 -17.12 4.06 0.23
C VAL A 384 -18.64 4.23 0.28
N LEU A 385 -19.16 5.19 -0.48
CA LEU A 385 -20.59 5.33 -0.74
C LEU A 385 -20.94 4.71 -2.10
N LEU A 386 -21.79 3.71 -2.10
CA LEU A 386 -22.24 2.99 -3.29
C LEU A 386 -23.57 3.57 -3.79
N VAL A 387 -23.67 3.80 -5.09
CA VAL A 387 -24.92 4.11 -5.79
C VAL A 387 -25.38 2.86 -6.51
N VAL A 388 -26.54 2.32 -6.13
CA VAL A 388 -27.01 1.00 -6.56
C VAL A 388 -28.34 1.12 -7.29
N ASP A 389 -28.47 0.46 -8.45
CA ASP A 389 -29.75 0.21 -9.10
C ASP A 389 -30.27 -1.16 -8.65
N PRO A 390 -31.20 -1.22 -7.67
CA PRO A 390 -31.72 -2.48 -7.15
C PRO A 390 -32.56 -3.25 -8.18
N THR A 391 -33.00 -2.59 -9.25
CA THR A 391 -33.84 -3.21 -10.30
C THR A 391 -33.03 -4.00 -11.31
N LYS A 392 -31.70 -3.83 -11.30
CA LYS A 392 -30.79 -4.53 -12.21
C LYS A 392 -30.06 -5.61 -11.44
N PRO A 393 -29.89 -6.81 -12.01
CA PRO A 393 -29.05 -7.81 -11.39
C PRO A 393 -27.62 -7.24 -11.22
N PRO A 394 -26.89 -7.69 -10.19
CA PRO A 394 -25.45 -7.45 -10.08
C PRO A 394 -24.80 -7.66 -11.44
N GLY A 395 -23.86 -6.77 -11.81
CA GLY A 395 -23.19 -6.86 -13.09
C GLY A 395 -22.70 -8.29 -13.30
N THR A 396 -23.11 -8.94 -14.39
CA THR A 396 -22.59 -10.26 -14.73
C THR A 396 -21.10 -10.09 -14.95
N ARG A 397 -20.31 -10.46 -13.93
CA ARG A 397 -18.87 -10.51 -14.01
C ARG A 397 -18.56 -11.36 -15.25
N PRO A 398 -17.63 -10.95 -16.13
CA PRO A 398 -16.88 -11.96 -16.86
C PRO A 398 -16.33 -12.86 -15.78
N VAL A 399 -16.79 -14.11 -15.70
CA VAL A 399 -16.25 -15.07 -14.76
C VAL A 399 -14.80 -15.25 -15.17
N ALA A 400 -13.92 -14.44 -14.58
CA ALA A 400 -12.52 -14.78 -14.49
C ALA A 400 -12.55 -16.16 -13.85
N THR A 401 -12.20 -17.18 -14.63
CA THR A 401 -12.08 -18.55 -14.17
C THR A 401 -11.35 -18.48 -12.85
N ARG A 402 -12.10 -18.77 -11.77
CA ARG A 402 -11.61 -18.73 -10.41
C ARG A 402 -10.29 -19.49 -10.43
N PRO A 403 -9.14 -18.88 -10.10
CA PRO A 403 -7.92 -19.65 -9.92
C PRO A 403 -8.29 -20.70 -8.89
N THR A 404 -8.22 -21.97 -9.30
CA THR A 404 -8.29 -23.12 -8.41
C THR A 404 -7.43 -22.80 -7.19
N GLU A 405 -8.07 -22.89 -6.01
CA GLU A 405 -7.47 -23.03 -4.69
C GLU A 405 -6.04 -22.46 -4.59
N LYS A 406 -5.92 -21.21 -4.11
CA LYS A 406 -4.64 -20.51 -3.94
C LYS A 406 -3.58 -21.49 -3.41
N ALA A 407 -2.65 -21.84 -4.27
CA ALA A 407 -1.38 -22.40 -3.86
C ALA A 407 -0.78 -21.48 -2.78
N PRO A 408 -0.06 -22.04 -1.78
CA PRO A 408 0.59 -21.25 -0.75
C PRO A 408 1.36 -20.08 -1.38
N ALA A 409 1.30 -18.93 -0.70
CA ALA A 409 1.93 -17.69 -1.16
C ALA A 409 3.36 -17.98 -1.60
N THR A 410 3.60 -17.91 -2.91
CA THR A 410 4.92 -18.15 -3.46
C THR A 410 5.89 -17.13 -2.87
N PRO A 411 7.06 -17.54 -2.35
CA PRO A 411 8.10 -16.63 -1.89
C PRO A 411 8.32 -15.49 -2.88
N SER A 412 8.54 -14.27 -2.41
CA SER A 412 8.89 -13.16 -3.29
C SER A 412 10.28 -13.40 -3.88
N LEU A 413 10.34 -13.96 -5.09
CA LEU A 413 11.58 -14.20 -5.83
C LEU A 413 12.44 -12.93 -5.90
N ALA A 414 11.79 -11.76 -6.02
CA ALA A 414 12.42 -10.44 -6.01
C ALA A 414 13.19 -10.13 -4.71
N LEU A 415 12.70 -10.57 -3.55
CA LEU A 415 13.41 -10.40 -2.28
C LEU A 415 14.69 -11.26 -2.24
N ILE A 416 14.59 -12.51 -2.68
CA ILE A 416 15.73 -13.43 -2.72
C ILE A 416 16.80 -12.90 -3.67
N GLU A 417 16.40 -12.43 -4.85
CA GLU A 417 17.31 -11.80 -5.82
C GLU A 417 17.98 -10.54 -5.25
N TYR A 418 17.24 -9.70 -4.53
CA TYR A 418 17.80 -8.51 -3.87
C TYR A 418 18.83 -8.89 -2.79
N VAL A 419 18.52 -9.87 -1.96
CA VAL A 419 19.43 -10.40 -0.94
C VAL A 419 20.70 -10.99 -1.56
N GLU A 420 20.56 -11.76 -2.63
CA GLU A 420 21.70 -12.35 -3.33
C GLU A 420 22.58 -11.28 -3.98
N TYR A 421 21.96 -10.24 -4.53
CA TYR A 421 22.66 -9.07 -5.01
C TYR A 421 23.50 -8.44 -3.90
N LEU A 422 22.93 -8.20 -2.72
CA LEU A 422 23.71 -7.69 -1.57
C LEU A 422 24.87 -8.64 -1.24
N ALA A 423 24.61 -9.94 -1.11
CA ALA A 423 25.64 -10.94 -0.83
C ALA A 423 26.75 -11.05 -1.90
N SER A 424 26.54 -10.50 -3.10
CA SER A 424 27.53 -10.49 -4.18
C SER A 424 28.51 -9.31 -4.11
N ILE A 425 28.21 -8.27 -3.32
CA ILE A 425 29.02 -7.05 -3.23
C ILE A 425 30.21 -7.27 -2.29
N PRO A 426 31.47 -7.15 -2.74
CA PRO A 426 32.64 -7.30 -1.88
C PRO A 426 32.72 -6.21 -0.81
N GLY A 427 33.09 -6.58 0.42
CA GLY A 427 33.38 -5.62 1.48
C GLY A 427 32.14 -5.01 2.16
N ILE A 428 30.95 -5.59 1.98
CA ILE A 428 29.78 -5.24 2.78
C ILE A 428 30.11 -5.40 4.27
N ARG A 429 29.65 -4.44 5.07
CA ARG A 429 29.73 -4.47 6.53
C ARG A 429 28.34 -4.53 7.12
N ILE A 430 28.22 -5.23 8.24
CA ILE A 430 27.01 -5.25 9.07
C ILE A 430 27.07 -4.04 9.99
N GLU A 431 25.98 -3.29 10.03
CA GLU A 431 25.82 -2.18 10.97
C GLU A 431 24.62 -2.43 11.87
N THR A 432 24.77 -2.12 13.16
CA THR A 432 23.63 -2.11 14.09
C THR A 432 22.77 -0.89 13.76
N ALA A 433 21.53 -1.11 13.31
CA ALA A 433 20.62 -0.01 13.06
C ALA A 433 20.09 0.56 14.39
N ALA A 434 20.21 1.87 14.59
CA ALA A 434 19.54 2.52 15.71
C ALA A 434 18.02 2.27 15.60
N HIS A 435 17.40 1.79 16.68
CA HIS A 435 15.98 1.43 16.79
C HIS A 435 15.54 0.07 16.20
N SER A 436 16.43 -0.80 15.72
CA SER A 436 16.02 -2.13 15.21
C SER A 436 15.60 -3.10 16.33
N GLU A 437 16.20 -3.04 17.52
CA GLU A 437 15.92 -3.99 18.61
C GLU A 437 14.45 -4.02 19.06
N ALA A 438 13.81 -2.86 19.22
CA ALA A 438 12.41 -2.79 19.65
C ALA A 438 11.45 -3.29 18.56
N VAL A 439 11.70 -2.93 17.29
CA VAL A 439 10.91 -3.37 16.14
C VAL A 439 11.12 -4.87 15.88
N PHE A 440 12.34 -5.37 16.12
CA PHE A 440 12.67 -6.78 16.03
C PHE A 440 11.95 -7.59 17.11
N ALA A 441 11.99 -7.16 18.37
CA ALA A 441 11.26 -7.80 19.46
C ALA A 441 9.75 -7.87 19.16
N GLU A 442 9.17 -6.77 18.71
CA GLU A 442 7.75 -6.70 18.33
C GLU A 442 7.44 -7.62 17.14
N THR A 443 8.27 -7.64 16.10
CA THR A 443 8.05 -8.49 14.91
C THR A 443 8.19 -9.98 15.25
N CYS A 444 9.18 -10.35 16.05
CA CYS A 444 9.35 -11.72 16.55
C CYS A 444 8.19 -12.12 17.46
N GLU A 445 7.73 -11.23 18.33
CA GLU A 445 6.59 -11.48 19.20
C GLU A 445 5.31 -11.66 18.38
N GLN A 446 5.02 -10.78 17.41
CA GLN A 446 3.86 -10.90 16.53
C GLN A 446 3.89 -12.20 15.73
N ALA A 447 5.05 -12.58 15.19
CA ALA A 447 5.18 -13.81 14.41
C ALA A 447 5.11 -15.07 15.28
N ASN A 448 5.71 -15.05 16.47
CA ASN A 448 5.59 -16.12 17.45
C ASN A 448 4.17 -16.24 17.97
N ASN A 449 3.46 -15.13 18.21
CA ASN A 449 2.06 -15.14 18.62
C ASN A 449 1.17 -15.68 17.50
N ALA A 450 1.39 -15.27 16.25
CA ALA A 450 0.65 -15.79 15.10
C ALA A 450 0.88 -17.31 14.91
N SER A 451 2.12 -17.77 15.07
CA SER A 451 2.48 -19.19 15.02
C SER A 451 1.90 -19.97 16.21
N SER A 452 2.05 -19.46 17.43
CA SER A 452 1.53 -20.07 18.66
C SER A 452 0.01 -20.13 18.64
N GLU A 453 -0.68 -19.10 18.14
CA GLU A 453 -2.13 -19.12 17.94
C GLU A 453 -2.54 -20.12 16.86
N ALA A 454 -1.81 -20.22 15.76
CA ALA A 454 -2.09 -21.21 14.72
C ALA A 454 -1.92 -22.64 15.25
N ILE A 455 -0.86 -22.88 16.02
CA ILE A 455 -0.59 -24.15 16.72
C ILE A 455 -1.66 -24.42 17.77
N HIS A 456 -2.02 -23.43 18.60
CA HIS A 456 -3.05 -23.57 19.63
C HIS A 456 -4.42 -23.87 19.02
N ARG A 457 -4.79 -23.16 17.95
CA ARG A 457 -6.00 -23.43 17.14
C ARG A 457 -6.01 -24.86 16.58
N ALA A 458 -4.86 -25.35 16.11
CA ALA A 458 -4.71 -26.73 15.63
C ALA A 458 -4.79 -27.77 16.76
N MET A 459 -4.27 -27.44 17.95
CA MET A 459 -4.25 -28.31 19.13
C MET A 459 -5.61 -28.41 19.87
N THR A 460 -6.55 -27.48 19.65
CA THR A 460 -7.89 -27.52 20.28
C THR A 460 -8.97 -28.32 19.52
N ALA A 461 -8.66 -29.01 18.41
CA ALA A 461 -9.64 -29.67 17.53
C ALA A 461 -9.40 -31.19 17.29
N THR A 462 -9.72 -32.06 18.25
CA THR A 462 -9.81 -33.55 18.27
C THR A 462 -8.89 -34.43 17.36
N ASP A 463 -8.13 -35.31 18.03
CA ASP A 463 -6.85 -36.01 17.71
C ASP A 463 -6.53 -36.57 16.30
N ARG A 464 -7.48 -36.94 15.44
CA ARG A 464 -7.12 -37.53 14.12
C ARG A 464 -7.11 -36.52 12.97
N ARG A 465 -7.90 -35.47 13.09
CA ARG A 465 -7.80 -34.30 12.20
C ARG A 465 -6.58 -33.46 12.56
N GLN A 466 -6.11 -33.57 13.81
CA GLN A 466 -4.98 -32.80 14.36
C GLN A 466 -3.63 -33.22 13.79
N GLN A 467 -3.36 -34.51 13.62
CA GLN A 467 -2.11 -34.92 12.96
C GLN A 467 -2.07 -34.48 11.49
N ARG A 468 -3.22 -34.49 10.81
CA ARG A 468 -3.32 -34.08 9.40
C ARG A 468 -3.28 -32.55 9.25
N LEU A 469 -3.97 -31.80 10.10
CA LEU A 469 -3.96 -30.33 10.13
C LEU A 469 -2.67 -29.75 10.73
N ALA A 470 -1.97 -30.44 11.64
CA ALA A 470 -0.65 -30.03 12.11
C ALA A 470 0.40 -30.20 11.01
N GLN A 471 0.35 -31.31 10.25
CA GLN A 471 1.17 -31.51 9.05
C GLN A 471 0.83 -30.53 7.92
N GLU A 472 -0.43 -30.08 7.81
CA GLU A 472 -0.86 -29.06 6.85
C GLU A 472 -0.60 -27.62 7.35
N SER A 473 -0.58 -27.38 8.67
CA SER A 473 -0.29 -26.09 9.33
C SER A 473 1.20 -25.76 9.34
N GLU A 474 2.07 -26.79 9.48
CA GLU A 474 3.53 -26.64 9.29
C GLU A 474 3.88 -26.08 7.89
N GLN A 475 2.98 -26.18 6.92
CA GLN A 475 3.19 -25.70 5.55
C GLN A 475 2.69 -24.26 5.28
N SER A 476 2.21 -23.50 6.27
CA SER A 476 1.63 -22.17 6.00
C SER A 476 1.86 -21.08 7.05
N ALA A 477 3.04 -21.05 7.69
CA ALA A 477 3.42 -19.86 8.45
C ALA A 477 3.41 -18.61 7.54
N PRO A 478 2.97 -17.43 8.03
CA PRO A 478 2.92 -16.22 7.23
C PRO A 478 4.33 -15.70 6.94
N ILE A 479 4.88 -16.13 5.80
CA ILE A 479 6.06 -15.59 5.11
C ILE A 479 6.05 -14.04 4.99
N PRO A 480 4.92 -13.37 4.69
CA PRO A 480 4.93 -11.94 4.34
C PRO A 480 5.45 -10.98 5.42
N HIS A 481 5.33 -11.32 6.70
CA HIS A 481 5.80 -10.46 7.80
C HIS A 481 7.33 -10.41 7.87
N TYR A 482 7.96 -11.59 7.76
CA TYR A 482 9.41 -11.70 7.71
C TYR A 482 9.98 -11.00 6.48
N GLU A 483 9.36 -11.16 5.31
CA GLU A 483 9.80 -10.52 4.07
C GLU A 483 9.80 -8.98 4.14
N ARG A 484 8.76 -8.38 4.74
CA ARG A 484 8.67 -6.92 4.91
C ARG A 484 9.78 -6.36 5.79
N PHE A 485 10.13 -7.08 6.86
CA PHE A 485 11.24 -6.69 7.74
C PHE A 485 12.58 -6.79 7.00
N LEU A 486 12.81 -7.90 6.29
CA LEU A 486 14.03 -8.13 5.52
C LEU A 486 14.24 -7.10 4.42
N HIS A 487 13.17 -6.70 3.74
CA HIS A 487 13.24 -5.64 2.73
C HIS A 487 13.75 -4.32 3.32
N ARG A 488 13.47 -4.06 4.61
CA ARG A 488 13.82 -2.80 5.25
C ARG A 488 15.20 -2.81 5.92
N TYR A 489 15.67 -3.95 6.42
CA TYR A 489 16.90 -4.02 7.21
C TYR A 489 17.81 -5.23 6.90
N PRO A 490 18.12 -5.54 5.62
CA PRO A 490 18.79 -6.79 5.24
C PRO A 490 20.25 -6.92 5.74
N LEU A 491 20.90 -5.81 6.11
CA LEU A 491 22.32 -5.76 6.52
C LEU A 491 22.50 -5.41 8.01
N THR A 492 21.52 -5.74 8.83
CA THR A 492 21.57 -5.59 10.30
C THR A 492 21.68 -6.96 10.96
N PRO A 493 22.18 -7.07 12.20
CA PRO A 493 22.17 -8.33 12.94
C PRO A 493 20.76 -8.94 13.02
N GLU A 494 19.74 -8.10 13.27
CA GLU A 494 18.34 -8.50 13.34
C GLU A 494 17.82 -8.98 11.98
N GLY A 495 18.19 -8.27 10.91
CA GLY A 495 17.87 -8.66 9.53
C GLY A 495 18.43 -10.02 9.18
N LEU A 496 19.70 -10.26 9.49
CA LEU A 496 20.35 -11.55 9.23
C LEU A 496 19.73 -12.68 10.05
N GLN A 497 19.44 -12.43 11.33
CA GLN A 497 18.68 -13.38 12.16
C GLN A 497 17.31 -13.68 11.53
N MET A 498 16.65 -12.66 10.97
CA MET A 498 15.38 -12.85 10.26
C MET A 498 15.50 -13.63 8.97
N MET A 499 16.63 -13.55 8.27
CA MET A 499 16.87 -14.38 7.08
C MET A 499 16.98 -15.86 7.47
N GLY A 500 17.68 -16.18 8.56
CA GLY A 500 17.79 -17.54 9.09
C GLY A 500 16.43 -18.11 9.51
N MET A 501 15.64 -17.31 10.24
CA MET A 501 14.28 -17.71 10.61
C MET A 501 13.39 -17.91 9.38
N LEU A 502 13.43 -17.00 8.39
CA LEU A 502 12.65 -17.12 7.17
C LEU A 502 13.08 -18.33 6.32
N SER A 503 14.37 -18.63 6.22
CA SER A 503 14.83 -19.84 5.52
C SER A 503 14.33 -21.12 6.18
N SER A 504 14.27 -21.17 7.51
CA SER A 504 13.66 -22.29 8.23
C SER A 504 12.15 -22.41 7.93
N GLN A 505 11.42 -21.29 7.85
CA GLN A 505 10.00 -21.32 7.45
C GLN A 505 9.82 -21.79 6.00
N TYR A 506 10.68 -21.34 5.07
CA TYR A 506 10.67 -21.85 3.69
C TYR A 506 10.96 -23.34 3.61
N ALA A 507 11.91 -23.86 4.39
CA ALA A 507 12.18 -25.29 4.45
C ALA A 507 10.98 -26.08 4.99
N ARG A 508 10.31 -25.61 6.05
CA ARG A 508 9.09 -26.24 6.58
C ARG A 508 7.94 -26.26 5.57
N ALA A 509 7.82 -25.19 4.78
CA ALA A 509 6.88 -25.10 3.66
C ALA A 509 7.35 -25.82 2.39
N LYS A 510 8.47 -26.54 2.44
CA LYS A 510 9.07 -27.35 1.36
C LYS A 510 9.58 -26.55 0.16
N TYR A 511 9.84 -25.26 0.33
CA TYR A 511 10.55 -24.39 -0.63
C TYR A 511 12.07 -24.51 -0.45
N TYR A 512 12.61 -25.71 -0.62
CA TYR A 512 14.00 -26.01 -0.23
C TYR A 512 15.04 -25.24 -1.05
N ALA A 513 14.77 -24.98 -2.34
CA ALA A 513 15.70 -24.24 -3.19
C ALA A 513 15.81 -22.77 -2.75
N GLU A 514 14.68 -22.14 -2.47
CA GLU A 514 14.56 -20.78 -1.97
C GLU A 514 15.12 -20.64 -0.57
N ALA A 515 14.80 -21.58 0.33
CA ALA A 515 15.34 -21.66 1.68
C ALA A 515 16.88 -21.71 1.65
N ARG A 516 17.45 -22.58 0.82
CA ARG A 516 18.90 -22.77 0.68
C ARG A 516 19.56 -21.53 0.10
N ARG A 517 18.97 -20.91 -0.94
CA ARG A 517 19.46 -19.65 -1.53
C ARG A 517 19.51 -18.53 -0.49
N LEU A 518 18.43 -18.35 0.27
CA LEU A 518 18.31 -17.33 1.29
C LEU A 518 19.32 -17.55 2.43
N ALA A 519 19.39 -18.76 2.99
CA ALA A 519 20.32 -19.08 4.07
C ALA A 519 21.78 -18.96 3.62
N ALA A 520 22.13 -19.44 2.43
CA ALA A 520 23.48 -19.30 1.88
C ALA A 520 23.86 -17.83 1.63
N ALA A 521 22.91 -16.99 1.21
CA ALA A 521 23.14 -15.56 1.07
C ALA A 521 23.37 -14.89 2.44
N ALA A 522 22.58 -15.26 3.47
CA ALA A 522 22.77 -14.77 4.84
C ALA A 522 24.16 -15.13 5.39
N VAL A 523 24.61 -16.38 5.22
CA VAL A 523 25.96 -16.82 5.60
C VAL A 523 27.04 -16.01 4.92
N ARG A 524 26.92 -15.74 3.61
CA ARG A 524 27.89 -14.91 2.87
C ARG A 524 27.97 -13.49 3.41
N ILE A 525 26.83 -12.88 3.74
CA ILE A 525 26.79 -11.52 4.32
C ILE A 525 27.37 -11.52 5.74
N ALA A 526 27.12 -12.58 6.52
CA ALA A 526 27.53 -12.70 7.91
C ALA A 526 28.96 -13.22 8.13
N ARG A 527 29.71 -13.45 7.05
CA ARG A 527 31.06 -13.99 7.13
C ARG A 527 31.95 -13.14 8.04
N ASP A 528 32.75 -13.82 8.87
CA ASP A 528 33.67 -13.23 9.83
C ASP A 528 32.99 -12.39 10.93
N THR A 529 31.69 -12.64 11.18
CA THR A 529 30.92 -11.97 12.24
C THR A 529 30.50 -12.96 13.33
N THR A 530 29.97 -12.45 14.44
CA THR A 530 29.44 -13.29 15.52
C THR A 530 28.19 -14.08 15.11
N MET A 531 27.54 -13.71 14.00
CA MET A 531 26.31 -14.35 13.51
C MET A 531 26.57 -15.52 12.54
N GLU A 532 27.82 -15.69 12.06
CA GLU A 532 28.13 -16.69 11.03
C GLU A 532 27.77 -18.12 11.47
N CYS A 533 28.12 -18.51 12.69
CA CYS A 533 27.85 -19.86 13.20
C CYS A 533 26.35 -20.15 13.32
N MET A 534 25.56 -19.22 13.83
CA MET A 534 24.10 -19.35 13.90
C MET A 534 23.48 -19.53 12.50
N LEU A 535 23.95 -18.80 11.50
CA LEU A 535 23.39 -18.86 10.15
C LEU A 535 23.84 -20.11 9.39
N GLU A 536 25.04 -20.61 9.67
CA GLU A 536 25.47 -21.93 9.19
C GLU A 536 24.63 -23.06 9.80
N ASP A 537 24.20 -22.94 11.07
CA ASP A 537 23.26 -23.87 11.71
C ASP A 537 21.89 -23.88 11.00
N TYR A 538 21.33 -22.68 10.71
CA TYR A 538 20.10 -22.57 9.93
C TYR A 538 20.25 -23.18 8.53
N LEU A 539 21.39 -23.00 7.87
CA LEU A 539 21.65 -23.58 6.55
C LEU A 539 21.79 -25.10 6.62
N ALA A 540 22.47 -25.64 7.64
CA ALA A 540 22.54 -27.07 7.88
C ALA A 540 21.14 -27.67 8.12
N HIS A 541 20.29 -26.99 8.91
CA HIS A 541 18.91 -27.41 9.11
C HIS A 541 18.08 -27.39 7.81
N VAL A 542 18.29 -26.40 6.94
CA VAL A 542 17.65 -26.35 5.62
C VAL A 542 18.12 -27.52 4.73
N GLU A 543 19.42 -27.85 4.76
CA GLU A 543 19.98 -28.98 4.02
C GLU A 543 19.46 -30.33 4.53
N GLU A 544 19.38 -30.51 5.85
CA GLU A 544 18.76 -31.67 6.49
C GLU A 544 17.28 -31.81 6.08
N ALA A 545 16.50 -30.73 6.17
CA ALA A 545 15.09 -30.72 5.79
C ALA A 545 14.89 -31.05 4.29
N ALA A 546 15.86 -30.70 3.44
CA ALA A 546 15.87 -31.04 2.02
C ALA A 546 16.34 -32.49 1.75
N GLY A 547 16.77 -33.24 2.76
CA GLY A 547 17.27 -34.61 2.66
C GLY A 547 18.76 -34.73 2.31
N ASP A 548 19.51 -33.64 2.38
CA ASP A 548 20.95 -33.57 2.05
C ASP A 548 21.81 -33.72 3.32
N LEU A 549 21.75 -34.91 3.92
CA LEU A 549 22.34 -35.19 5.24
C LEU A 549 23.87 -35.04 5.25
N ASP A 550 24.54 -35.40 4.15
CA ASP A 550 25.99 -35.30 4.03
C ASP A 550 26.44 -33.83 4.04
N ALA A 551 25.70 -32.94 3.36
CA ALA A 551 25.99 -31.51 3.36
C ALA A 551 25.76 -30.88 4.74
N ALA A 552 24.63 -31.21 5.38
CA ALA A 552 24.31 -30.74 6.73
C ALA A 552 25.38 -31.19 7.74
N GLU A 553 25.76 -32.47 7.72
CA GLU A 553 26.81 -33.00 8.60
C GLU A 553 28.17 -32.34 8.34
N ALA A 554 28.56 -32.14 7.08
CA ALA A 554 29.81 -31.48 6.73
C ALA A 554 29.86 -30.04 7.28
N ARG A 555 28.75 -29.30 7.25
CA ARG A 555 28.66 -27.95 7.83
C ARG A 555 28.78 -27.95 9.34
N VAL A 556 28.03 -28.81 10.03
CA VAL A 556 28.10 -28.92 11.50
C VAL A 556 29.52 -29.29 11.94
N ARG A 557 30.16 -30.25 11.27
CA ARG A 557 31.57 -30.58 11.52
C ARG A 557 32.51 -29.39 11.29
N ALA A 558 32.31 -28.63 10.22
CA ALA A 558 33.10 -27.44 9.94
C ALA A 558 32.91 -26.34 11.00
N MET A 559 31.68 -26.13 11.49
CA MET A 559 31.39 -25.24 12.60
C MET A 559 32.09 -25.67 13.89
N MET A 560 31.98 -26.96 14.25
CA MET A 560 32.62 -27.52 15.45
C MET A 560 34.14 -27.51 15.41
N ALA A 561 34.73 -27.53 14.21
CA ALA A 561 36.18 -27.42 14.03
C ALA A 561 36.71 -25.99 14.23
N LYS A 562 35.84 -24.97 14.27
CA LYS A 562 36.25 -23.60 14.57
C LYS A 562 36.67 -23.50 16.04
N PRO A 563 37.80 -22.84 16.37
CA PRO A 563 38.21 -22.66 17.75
C PRO A 563 37.15 -21.84 18.51
N LEU A 564 36.84 -22.26 19.73
CA LEU A 564 35.93 -21.53 20.60
C LEU A 564 36.46 -20.11 20.84
N PRO A 565 35.59 -19.09 20.84
CA PRO A 565 35.98 -17.74 21.24
C PRO A 565 36.60 -17.73 22.63
N ALA A 566 37.57 -16.84 22.85
CA ALA A 566 38.18 -16.67 24.17
C ALA A 566 37.22 -15.99 25.18
N ASP A 567 36.23 -15.26 24.67
CA ASP A 567 35.18 -14.63 25.46
C ASP A 567 33.98 -15.59 25.60
N PRO A 568 33.65 -16.07 26.81
CA PRO A 568 32.52 -16.97 27.03
C PRO A 568 31.15 -16.32 26.79
N GLU A 569 31.07 -14.98 26.75
CA GLU A 569 29.85 -14.24 26.39
C GLU A 569 29.70 -14.08 24.86
N ASP A 570 30.71 -14.49 24.08
CA ASP A 570 30.60 -14.52 22.63
C ASP A 570 29.59 -15.59 22.22
N ARG A 571 28.51 -15.14 21.58
CA ARG A 571 27.40 -15.99 21.15
C ARG A 571 27.84 -17.21 20.32
N ARG A 572 28.96 -17.12 19.59
CA ARG A 572 29.54 -18.25 18.85
C ARG A 572 29.92 -19.42 19.75
N ALA A 573 30.33 -19.17 20.99
CA ALA A 573 30.65 -20.23 21.95
C ALA A 573 29.40 -21.05 22.29
N ASN A 574 28.25 -20.38 22.52
CA ASN A 574 26.99 -21.06 22.76
C ASN A 574 26.54 -21.84 21.54
N ASP A 575 26.54 -21.24 20.35
CA ASP A 575 26.08 -21.92 19.14
C ASP A 575 26.93 -23.18 18.82
N ILE A 576 28.27 -23.11 18.96
CA ILE A 576 29.15 -24.27 18.76
C ILE A 576 28.88 -25.37 19.81
N LEU A 577 28.59 -25.01 21.06
CA LEU A 577 28.32 -25.97 22.14
C LEU A 577 26.94 -26.62 22.01
N PHE A 578 25.93 -25.91 21.51
CA PHE A 578 24.57 -26.43 21.35
C PHE A 578 24.34 -27.20 20.03
N SER A 579 25.15 -26.97 18.99
CA SER A 579 25.12 -27.75 17.73
C SER A 579 25.94 -29.05 17.78
N ALA A 580 26.64 -29.33 18.89
CA ALA A 580 27.34 -30.60 19.06
C ALA A 580 26.31 -31.75 19.17
N PRO A 581 26.43 -32.84 18.39
CA PRO A 581 25.58 -34.00 18.56
C PRO A 581 25.76 -34.58 19.97
N ASN A 582 24.66 -34.77 20.69
CA ASN A 582 24.63 -35.51 21.96
C ASN A 582 25.07 -36.96 21.78
#